data_AF-A0A059WZG8-F1
#
_entry.id   AF-A0A059WZG8-F1
#
_cell.length_a   1.000
_cell.length_b   1.000
_cell.length_c   1.000
_cell.angle_alpha   90.00
_cell.angle_beta   90.00
_cell.angle_gamma   90.00
#
_symmetry.space_group_name_H-M   'P 1'
#
loop_
_entity.id
_entity.type
_entity.pdbx_description
1 polymer ?
#
loop_
_entity_poly.entity_id
_entity_poly.type
_entity_poly.pdbx_seq_one_letter_code
_entity_poly.pdbx_strand_id
1 'polypeptide(L)'
;MKKLSLLVVMQFTLLILFAQTPKTPDQIYGQLFVDVQMNQIFPDNKTFVDCIPKRDPKAIVTDYLAAKNNPAIRFSLLRFVEENFEIPVSPTSNYKSDTSASVKTHIQQLWGLLKRNPDQPVEGSSLLPLPYSYIVPGGRFREIYYWDSCFTMLGLQESGKYEVVENMINNFAYMLNKYGHIPNGNRTYYLSRSQPPLFSMMLDLLAEKKGNSVYALYQNALLKEYNYFMDRSANTKHVVQMPDGSILNRYWDQDTRPRQESFVQDSTTAIDYKATAQCCIKTYALVQKAA
;
A
#
# COMPACT_ATOMS: atom_id res chain seq x y z
N MET A 1 65.88 -1.47 -27.68
CA MET A 1 64.79 -2.25 -27.09
C MET A 1 63.76 -1.30 -26.49
N LYS A 2 62.63 -1.06 -27.18
CA LYS A 2 61.55 -0.17 -26.71
C LYS A 2 60.52 -1.00 -25.93
N LYS A 3 60.24 -0.63 -24.68
CA LYS A 3 59.18 -1.23 -23.86
C LYS A 3 57.83 -0.62 -24.25
N LEU A 4 56.87 -1.46 -24.61
CA LEU A 4 55.49 -1.09 -24.90
C LEU A 4 54.67 -1.40 -23.65
N SER A 5 54.15 -0.37 -22.97
CA SER A 5 53.26 -0.53 -21.82
C SER A 5 51.81 -0.54 -22.31
N LEU A 6 51.11 -1.65 -22.08
CA LEU A 6 49.69 -1.81 -22.42
C LEU A 6 48.85 -1.30 -21.23
N LEU A 7 48.09 -0.23 -21.44
CA LEU A 7 47.17 0.32 -20.44
C LEU A 7 45.80 -0.36 -20.63
N VAL A 8 45.37 -1.16 -19.66
CA VAL A 8 44.02 -1.77 -19.65
C VAL A 8 43.07 -0.81 -18.96
N VAL A 9 42.14 -0.23 -19.72
CA VAL A 9 41.04 0.59 -19.18
C VAL A 9 39.88 -0.34 -18.84
N MET A 10 39.64 -0.53 -17.54
CA MET A 10 38.51 -1.31 -17.03
C MET A 10 37.28 -0.40 -16.95
N GLN A 11 36.37 -0.51 -17.92
CA GLN A 11 35.07 0.19 -17.86
C GLN A 11 34.17 -0.49 -16.83
N PHE A 12 33.93 0.20 -15.70
CA PHE A 12 32.85 -0.16 -14.78
C PHE A 12 31.52 0.36 -15.33
N THR A 13 30.75 -0.49 -15.99
CA THR A 13 29.33 -0.23 -16.25
C THR A 13 28.54 -0.37 -14.95
N LEU A 14 28.14 0.76 -14.37
CA LEU A 14 27.21 0.83 -13.26
C LEU A 14 25.81 0.44 -13.77
N LEU A 15 25.44 -0.83 -13.64
CA LEU A 15 24.07 -1.29 -13.87
C LEU A 15 23.19 -0.74 -12.74
N ILE A 16 22.55 0.40 -12.99
CA ILE A 16 21.47 0.89 -12.15
C ILE A 16 20.27 -0.04 -12.41
N LEU A 17 20.13 -1.05 -11.55
CA LEU A 17 18.91 -1.86 -11.47
C LEU A 17 17.80 -0.94 -10.94
N PHE A 18 17.03 -0.35 -11.85
CA PHE A 18 15.73 0.21 -11.47
C PHE A 18 14.85 -0.96 -11.05
N ALA A 19 14.55 -1.06 -9.75
CA ALA A 19 13.53 -1.99 -9.27
C ALA A 19 12.23 -1.65 -9.99
N GLN A 20 11.70 -2.60 -10.77
CA GLN A 20 10.44 -2.41 -11.46
C GLN A 20 9.34 -2.17 -10.42
N THR A 21 8.61 -1.06 -10.54
CA THR A 21 7.49 -0.76 -9.65
C THR A 21 6.48 -1.91 -9.69
N PRO A 22 6.07 -2.47 -8.54
CA PRO A 22 5.04 -3.49 -8.48
C PRO A 22 3.79 -3.05 -9.24
N LYS A 23 3.26 -3.92 -10.10
CA LYS A 23 2.04 -3.61 -10.86
C LYS A 23 0.81 -3.62 -9.95
N THR A 24 -0.13 -2.73 -10.23
CA THR A 24 -1.42 -2.68 -9.54
C THR A 24 -2.40 -3.74 -10.10
N PRO A 25 -3.44 -4.16 -9.36
CA PRO A 25 -4.37 -5.20 -9.81
C PRO A 25 -5.03 -4.93 -11.16
N ASP A 26 -5.37 -3.67 -11.46
CA ASP A 26 -5.90 -3.28 -12.77
C ASP A 26 -4.89 -3.48 -13.91
N GLN A 27 -3.59 -3.33 -13.64
CA GLN A 27 -2.53 -3.56 -14.61
C GLN A 27 -2.20 -5.06 -14.79
N ILE A 28 -2.39 -5.86 -13.74
CA ILE A 28 -2.14 -7.31 -13.76
C ILE A 28 -3.30 -8.03 -14.43
N TYR A 29 -4.53 -7.74 -14.02
CA TYR A 29 -5.73 -8.48 -14.41
C TYR A 29 -6.52 -7.81 -15.55
N GLY A 30 -6.22 -6.54 -15.87
CA GLY A 30 -6.78 -5.84 -17.02
C GLY A 30 -8.30 -5.89 -17.06
N GLN A 31 -8.85 -6.44 -18.14
CA GLN A 31 -10.29 -6.53 -18.35
C GLN A 31 -10.99 -7.41 -17.31
N LEU A 32 -10.33 -8.44 -16.76
CA LEU A 32 -10.91 -9.22 -15.65
C LEU A 32 -11.17 -8.34 -14.43
N PHE A 33 -10.23 -7.45 -14.09
CA PHE A 33 -10.41 -6.50 -13.00
C PHE A 33 -11.59 -5.56 -13.26
N VAL A 34 -11.66 -4.97 -14.46
CA VAL A 34 -12.77 -4.07 -14.82
C VAL A 34 -14.10 -4.79 -14.72
N ASP A 35 -14.20 -5.99 -15.30
CA ASP A 35 -15.44 -6.76 -15.33
C ASP A 35 -15.85 -7.20 -13.91
N VAL A 36 -14.91 -7.59 -13.05
CA VAL A 36 -15.20 -7.92 -11.63
C VAL A 36 -15.70 -6.70 -10.86
N GLN A 37 -14.99 -5.57 -10.96
CA GLN A 37 -15.37 -4.37 -10.20
C GLN A 37 -16.72 -3.83 -10.66
N MET A 38 -16.91 -3.64 -11.98
CA MET A 38 -18.11 -3.01 -12.53
C MET A 38 -19.36 -3.87 -12.42
N ASN A 39 -19.24 -5.20 -12.47
CA ASN A 39 -20.36 -6.11 -12.21
C ASN A 39 -20.67 -6.27 -10.72
N GLN A 40 -19.85 -5.70 -9.82
CA GLN A 40 -20.06 -5.71 -8.37
C GLN A 40 -20.38 -7.10 -7.82
N ILE A 41 -19.63 -8.12 -8.30
CA ILE A 41 -19.82 -9.51 -7.84
C ILE A 41 -19.49 -9.69 -6.35
N PHE A 42 -18.78 -8.71 -5.76
CA PHE A 42 -18.59 -8.56 -4.33
C PHE A 42 -19.19 -7.23 -3.85
N PRO A 43 -19.69 -7.16 -2.60
CA PRO A 43 -20.30 -5.94 -2.05
C PRO A 43 -19.28 -4.81 -1.78
N ASP A 44 -17.99 -5.12 -1.65
CA ASP A 44 -16.91 -4.14 -1.46
C ASP A 44 -15.86 -4.33 -2.58
N ASN A 45 -15.58 -3.28 -3.35
CA ASN A 45 -14.56 -3.27 -4.41
C ASN A 45 -13.15 -3.56 -3.87
N LYS A 46 -12.89 -3.36 -2.57
CA LYS A 46 -11.64 -3.77 -1.93
C LYS A 46 -11.47 -5.29 -1.85
N THR A 47 -12.54 -6.06 -2.03
CA THR A 47 -12.48 -7.54 -1.95
C THR A 47 -11.59 -8.11 -3.04
N PHE A 48 -11.85 -7.77 -4.30
CA PHE A 48 -11.13 -8.37 -5.43
C PHE A 48 -9.67 -7.93 -5.51
N VAL A 49 -9.37 -6.67 -5.21
CA VAL A 49 -7.98 -6.17 -5.22
C VAL A 49 -7.11 -6.80 -4.13
N ASP A 50 -7.72 -7.44 -3.13
CA ASP A 50 -7.04 -8.14 -2.04
C ASP A 50 -7.03 -9.65 -2.23
N CYS A 51 -7.66 -10.17 -3.28
CA CYS A 51 -7.62 -11.58 -3.61
C CYS A 51 -6.19 -12.02 -3.96
N ILE A 52 -5.85 -13.24 -3.55
CA ILE A 52 -4.56 -13.86 -3.89
C ILE A 52 -4.80 -14.83 -5.06
N PRO A 53 -4.07 -14.71 -6.18
CA PRO A 53 -4.25 -15.66 -7.28
C PRO A 53 -3.76 -17.06 -6.88
N LYS A 54 -4.54 -18.09 -7.21
CA LYS A 54 -4.19 -19.51 -6.93
C LYS A 54 -3.18 -20.09 -7.92
N ARG A 55 -2.92 -19.39 -9.04
CA ARG A 55 -2.03 -19.78 -10.13
C ARG A 55 -1.53 -18.55 -10.88
N ASP A 56 -0.68 -18.73 -11.90
CA ASP A 56 -0.12 -17.64 -12.70
C ASP A 56 -1.20 -16.63 -13.16
N PRO A 57 -1.10 -15.34 -12.77
CA PRO A 57 -2.03 -14.29 -13.18
C PRO A 57 -2.22 -14.20 -14.69
N LYS A 58 -1.19 -14.42 -15.50
CA LYS A 58 -1.30 -14.34 -16.98
C LYS A 58 -2.18 -15.46 -17.53
N ALA A 59 -2.03 -16.67 -16.99
CA ALA A 59 -2.87 -17.80 -17.35
C ALA A 59 -4.34 -17.54 -16.94
N ILE A 60 -4.59 -16.98 -15.75
CA ILE A 60 -5.94 -16.61 -15.31
C ILE A 60 -6.57 -15.61 -16.29
N VAL A 61 -5.86 -14.55 -16.67
CA VAL A 61 -6.37 -13.54 -17.61
C VAL A 61 -6.62 -14.15 -18.99
N THR A 62 -5.74 -15.02 -19.47
CA THR A 62 -5.90 -15.70 -20.77
C THR A 62 -7.16 -16.56 -20.80
N ASP A 63 -7.37 -17.39 -19.78
CA ASP A 63 -8.55 -18.26 -19.69
C ASP A 63 -9.84 -17.44 -19.54
N TYR A 64 -9.78 -16.36 -18.78
CA TYR A 64 -10.91 -15.44 -18.64
C TYR A 64 -11.35 -14.86 -19.99
N LEU A 65 -10.39 -14.33 -20.76
CA LEU A 65 -10.67 -13.72 -22.06
C LEU A 65 -11.21 -14.73 -23.07
N ALA A 66 -10.73 -15.98 -23.02
CA ALA A 66 -11.24 -17.07 -23.85
C ALA A 66 -12.66 -17.49 -23.45
N ALA A 67 -13.00 -17.47 -22.16
CA ALA A 67 -14.28 -17.95 -21.65
C ALA A 67 -15.42 -16.91 -21.74
N LYS A 68 -15.14 -15.63 -21.46
CA LYS A 68 -16.17 -14.62 -21.14
C LYS A 68 -17.19 -14.34 -22.25
N ASN A 69 -16.80 -14.53 -23.51
CA ASN A 69 -17.64 -14.28 -24.70
C ASN A 69 -17.90 -15.55 -25.52
N ASN A 70 -17.53 -16.73 -25.00
CA ASN A 70 -17.72 -17.97 -25.73
C ASN A 70 -19.16 -18.47 -25.56
N PRO A 71 -19.98 -18.52 -26.64
CA PRO A 71 -21.38 -18.93 -26.54
C PRO A 71 -21.55 -20.41 -26.15
N ALA A 72 -20.51 -21.23 -26.29
CA ALA A 72 -20.52 -22.64 -25.86
C ALA A 72 -20.30 -22.81 -24.36
N ILE A 73 -19.93 -21.75 -23.63
CA ILE A 73 -19.62 -21.80 -22.20
C ILE A 73 -20.70 -21.05 -21.42
N ARG A 74 -21.34 -21.73 -20.48
CA ARG A 74 -22.19 -21.07 -19.47
C ARG A 74 -21.30 -20.38 -18.44
N PHE A 75 -20.83 -19.18 -18.78
CA PHE A 75 -19.87 -18.44 -17.96
C PHE A 75 -20.52 -17.81 -16.72
N SER A 76 -19.84 -17.90 -15.58
CA SER A 76 -20.17 -17.19 -14.34
C SER A 76 -18.92 -16.51 -13.81
N LEU A 77 -18.93 -15.18 -13.77
CA LEU A 77 -17.78 -14.39 -13.32
C LEU A 77 -17.43 -14.67 -11.85
N LEU A 78 -18.45 -14.79 -10.99
CA LEU A 78 -18.24 -15.11 -9.57
C LEU A 78 -17.54 -16.47 -9.40
N ARG A 79 -18.06 -17.53 -10.04
CA ARG A 79 -17.45 -18.86 -9.96
C ARG A 79 -16.03 -18.86 -10.52
N PHE A 80 -15.81 -18.18 -11.64
CA PHE A 80 -14.48 -18.04 -12.21
C PHE A 80 -13.51 -17.39 -11.20
N VAL A 81 -13.93 -16.35 -10.48
CA VAL A 81 -13.09 -15.74 -9.44
C VAL A 81 -12.87 -16.69 -8.27
N GLU A 82 -13.90 -17.36 -7.76
CA GLU A 82 -13.79 -18.32 -6.65
C GLU A 82 -12.84 -19.48 -6.95
N GLU A 83 -12.82 -19.96 -8.20
CA GLU A 83 -11.94 -21.04 -8.65
C GLU A 83 -10.48 -20.59 -8.81
N ASN A 84 -10.24 -19.33 -9.18
CA ASN A 84 -8.92 -18.82 -9.55
C ASN A 84 -8.24 -17.98 -8.47
N PHE A 85 -8.98 -17.56 -7.45
CA PHE A 85 -8.48 -16.68 -6.40
C PHE A 85 -8.86 -17.17 -5.00
N GLU A 86 -8.00 -16.88 -4.03
CA GLU A 86 -8.33 -16.92 -2.62
C GLU A 86 -8.95 -15.59 -2.22
N ILE A 87 -10.20 -15.64 -1.76
CA ILE A 87 -10.95 -14.45 -1.33
C ILE A 87 -10.53 -14.12 0.10
N PRO A 88 -10.19 -12.86 0.41
CA PRO A 88 -9.76 -12.48 1.75
C PRO A 88 -10.89 -12.68 2.76
N VAL A 89 -10.58 -13.38 3.86
CA VAL A 89 -11.50 -13.55 5.00
C VAL A 89 -11.15 -12.52 6.06
N SER A 90 -12.14 -11.91 6.72
CA SER A 90 -11.89 -11.04 7.87
C SER A 90 -11.55 -11.90 9.09
N PRO A 91 -10.35 -11.78 9.70
CA PRO A 91 -10.00 -12.60 10.87
C PRO A 91 -10.89 -12.33 12.08
N THR A 92 -11.54 -11.16 12.12
CA THR A 92 -12.48 -10.78 13.16
C THR A 92 -13.88 -11.38 12.98
N SER A 93 -14.18 -12.06 11.87
CA SER A 93 -15.54 -12.54 11.57
C SER A 93 -16.08 -13.51 12.62
N ASN A 94 -15.20 -14.23 13.31
CA ASN A 94 -15.55 -15.23 14.31
C ASN A 94 -15.22 -14.78 15.75
N TYR A 95 -14.71 -13.56 15.93
CA TYR A 95 -14.41 -13.04 17.26
C TYR A 95 -15.69 -12.49 17.90
N LYS A 96 -16.03 -13.01 19.08
CA LYS A 96 -17.14 -12.51 19.90
C LYS A 96 -16.57 -11.83 21.14
N SER A 97 -16.83 -10.54 21.28
CA SER A 97 -16.42 -9.79 22.47
C SER A 97 -17.09 -10.37 23.71
N ASP A 98 -16.30 -10.62 24.74
CA ASP A 98 -16.81 -10.88 26.08
C ASP A 98 -17.20 -9.56 26.72
N THR A 99 -18.51 -9.29 26.80
CA THR A 99 -19.04 -8.05 27.38
C THR A 99 -18.89 -7.96 28.90
N SER A 100 -18.47 -9.06 29.55
CA SER A 100 -18.16 -9.06 30.99
C SER A 100 -16.71 -8.67 31.28
N ALA A 101 -15.82 -8.73 30.29
CA ALA A 101 -14.43 -8.34 30.43
C ALA A 101 -14.26 -6.81 30.49
N SER A 102 -13.22 -6.36 31.19
CA SER A 102 -12.87 -4.93 31.18
C SER A 102 -12.44 -4.47 29.79
N VAL A 103 -12.66 -3.18 29.48
CA VAL A 103 -12.19 -2.57 28.22
C VAL A 103 -10.69 -2.79 28.02
N LYS A 104 -9.89 -2.68 29.09
CA LYS A 104 -8.44 -2.93 29.04
C LYS A 104 -8.12 -4.36 28.64
N THR A 105 -8.78 -5.34 29.24
CA THR A 105 -8.61 -6.77 28.90
C THR A 105 -9.01 -7.04 27.45
N HIS A 106 -10.13 -6.46 27.01
CA HIS A 106 -10.60 -6.59 25.64
C HIS A 106 -9.57 -6.05 24.63
N ILE A 107 -9.05 -4.83 24.84
CA ILE A 107 -8.00 -4.24 23.99
C ILE A 107 -6.73 -5.12 23.96
N GLN A 108 -6.29 -5.63 25.11
CA GLN A 108 -5.12 -6.49 25.18
C GLN A 108 -5.26 -7.78 24.36
N GLN A 109 -6.46 -8.35 24.33
CA GLN A 109 -6.78 -9.53 23.50
C GLN A 109 -6.80 -9.19 22.01
N LEU A 110 -7.35 -8.03 21.64
CA LEU A 110 -7.42 -7.59 20.25
C LEU A 110 -6.04 -7.44 19.59
N TRP A 111 -5.00 -7.08 20.34
CA TRP A 111 -3.64 -7.03 19.79
C TRP A 111 -3.20 -8.36 19.16
N GLY A 112 -3.61 -9.50 19.72
CA GLY A 112 -3.31 -10.81 19.13
C GLY A 112 -4.06 -11.04 17.82
N LEU A 113 -5.33 -10.62 17.76
CA LEU A 113 -6.21 -10.78 16.59
C LEU A 113 -5.82 -9.86 15.42
N LEU A 114 -5.36 -8.65 15.74
CA LEU A 114 -4.97 -7.63 14.77
C LEU A 114 -3.52 -7.77 14.32
N LYS A 115 -2.71 -8.60 14.98
CA LYS A 115 -1.34 -8.88 14.58
C LYS A 115 -1.30 -9.68 13.27
N ARG A 116 -0.37 -9.31 12.39
CA ARG A 116 0.04 -10.06 11.20
C ARG A 116 1.50 -10.45 11.36
N ASN A 117 1.82 -11.64 10.87
CA ASN A 117 3.20 -12.13 10.81
C ASN A 117 3.93 -11.47 9.62
N PRO A 118 5.28 -11.56 9.57
CA PRO A 118 6.02 -11.20 8.37
C PRO A 118 5.43 -11.85 7.12
N ASP A 119 5.29 -11.08 6.05
CA ASP A 119 4.65 -11.53 4.82
C ASP A 119 5.64 -12.28 3.93
N GLN A 120 5.11 -13.15 3.08
CA GLN A 120 5.86 -13.74 1.98
C GLN A 120 5.44 -13.09 0.65
N PRO A 121 6.37 -12.88 -0.30
CA PRO A 121 6.00 -12.40 -1.62
C PRO A 121 5.11 -13.43 -2.33
N VAL A 122 3.98 -12.96 -2.87
CA VAL A 122 3.11 -13.77 -3.72
C VAL A 122 2.89 -13.05 -5.05
N GLU A 123 3.26 -13.69 -6.15
CA GLU A 123 3.11 -13.11 -7.48
C GLU A 123 1.63 -12.81 -7.77
N GLY A 124 1.36 -11.60 -8.28
CA GLY A 124 -0.01 -11.15 -8.55
C GLY A 124 -0.80 -10.66 -7.34
N SER A 125 -0.33 -10.92 -6.10
CA SER A 125 -0.93 -10.31 -4.91
C SER A 125 -0.67 -8.82 -4.87
N SER A 126 -1.67 -8.07 -4.38
CA SER A 126 -1.49 -6.64 -4.10
C SER A 126 -0.75 -6.38 -2.79
N LEU A 127 -0.65 -7.35 -1.87
CA LEU A 127 0.03 -7.16 -0.60
C LEU A 127 1.55 -7.01 -0.82
N LEU A 128 2.09 -5.89 -0.37
CA LEU A 128 3.53 -5.63 -0.39
C LEU A 128 4.15 -6.29 0.84
N PRO A 129 5.08 -7.24 0.67
CA PRO A 129 5.54 -8.03 1.79
C PRO A 129 6.40 -7.21 2.74
N LEU A 130 6.13 -7.34 4.05
CA LEU A 130 6.87 -6.70 5.12
C LEU A 130 7.70 -7.72 5.93
N PRO A 131 8.96 -7.40 6.28
CA PRO A 131 9.87 -8.34 6.95
C PRO A 131 9.58 -8.59 8.44
N TYR A 132 8.82 -7.71 9.10
CA TYR A 132 8.50 -7.84 10.53
C TYR A 132 6.99 -7.92 10.76
N SER A 133 6.58 -8.41 11.93
CA SER A 133 5.16 -8.43 12.30
C SER A 133 4.59 -7.01 12.49
N TYR A 134 3.31 -6.81 12.21
CA TYR A 134 2.64 -5.52 12.33
C TYR A 134 1.20 -5.68 12.84
N ILE A 135 0.59 -4.56 13.26
CA ILE A 135 -0.83 -4.50 13.61
C ILE A 135 -1.61 -3.85 12.46
N VAL A 136 -2.80 -4.38 12.16
CA VAL A 136 -3.75 -3.77 11.21
C VAL A 136 -4.95 -3.16 11.95
N PRO A 137 -5.67 -2.19 11.37
CA PRO A 137 -6.85 -1.61 12.01
C PRO A 137 -7.99 -2.61 12.27
N GLY A 138 -8.17 -3.59 11.36
CA GLY A 138 -9.18 -4.65 11.47
C GLY A 138 -10.34 -4.51 10.48
N GLY A 139 -11.17 -5.56 10.40
CA GLY A 139 -12.27 -5.64 9.43
C GLY A 139 -11.77 -5.70 7.98
N ARG A 140 -12.24 -4.77 7.13
CA ARG A 140 -11.81 -4.67 5.72
C ARG A 140 -10.36 -4.21 5.54
N PHE A 141 -9.78 -3.59 6.57
CA PHE A 141 -8.41 -3.10 6.61
C PHE A 141 -7.48 -4.24 7.03
N ARG A 142 -6.86 -4.86 6.04
CA ARG A 142 -6.11 -6.13 6.19
C ARG A 142 -4.59 -5.94 6.04
N GLU A 143 -4.18 -4.69 5.87
CA GLU A 143 -2.81 -4.22 5.66
C GLU A 143 -2.45 -3.22 6.76
N ILE A 144 -1.15 -2.96 6.96
CA ILE A 144 -0.72 -1.86 7.82
C ILE A 144 -1.14 -0.55 7.17
N TYR A 145 -1.61 0.40 7.97
CA TYR A 145 -1.89 1.77 7.56
C TYR A 145 -0.93 2.73 8.25
N TYR A 146 -0.45 3.74 7.53
CA TYR A 146 0.65 4.55 8.00
C TYR A 146 0.32 5.35 9.27
N TRP A 147 -0.60 6.31 9.20
CA TRP A 147 -0.88 7.18 10.35
C TRP A 147 -1.61 6.46 11.49
N ASP A 148 -2.49 5.50 11.19
CA ASP A 148 -3.17 4.63 12.17
C ASP A 148 -2.16 3.92 13.08
N SER A 149 -1.01 3.55 12.50
CA SER A 149 0.06 2.87 13.23
C SER A 149 0.67 3.73 14.32
N CYS A 150 0.70 5.07 14.18
CA CYS A 150 1.22 5.94 15.23
C CYS A 150 0.35 5.86 16.49
N PHE A 151 -0.97 5.95 16.31
CA PHE A 151 -1.92 5.84 17.42
C PHE A 151 -2.00 4.42 17.98
N THR A 152 -1.84 3.41 17.12
CA THR A 152 -1.75 2.01 17.54
C THR A 152 -0.49 1.78 18.41
N MET A 153 0.65 2.37 18.03
CA MET A 153 1.90 2.27 18.78
C MET A 153 1.80 2.86 20.18
N LEU A 154 1.09 3.98 20.36
CA LEU A 154 0.79 4.52 21.69
C LEU A 154 0.11 3.47 22.58
N GLY A 155 -0.94 2.81 22.08
CA GLY A 155 -1.64 1.74 22.81
C GLY A 155 -0.78 0.49 23.05
N LEU A 156 0.10 0.14 22.11
CA LEU A 156 1.06 -0.96 22.25
C LEU A 156 2.10 -0.65 23.34
N GLN A 157 2.62 0.58 23.39
CA GLN A 157 3.56 1.05 24.40
C GLN A 157 2.95 0.97 25.81
N GLU A 158 1.73 1.48 25.98
CA GLU A 158 0.96 1.35 27.23
C GLU A 158 0.70 -0.11 27.62
N SER A 159 0.60 -1.00 26.63
CA SER A 159 0.45 -2.44 26.82
C SER A 159 1.78 -3.19 27.00
N GLY A 160 2.92 -2.49 27.03
CA GLY A 160 4.25 -3.07 27.17
C GLY A 160 4.75 -3.85 25.94
N LYS A 161 4.12 -3.71 24.78
CA LYS A 161 4.41 -4.44 23.53
C LYS A 161 5.47 -3.75 22.67
N TYR A 162 6.57 -3.32 23.28
CA TYR A 162 7.65 -2.55 22.63
C TYR A 162 8.28 -3.25 21.42
N GLU A 163 8.40 -4.57 21.45
CA GLU A 163 8.90 -5.35 20.31
C GLU A 163 8.02 -5.16 19.06
N VAL A 164 6.70 -5.09 19.23
CA VAL A 164 5.76 -4.88 18.11
C VAL A 164 5.88 -3.46 17.58
N VAL A 165 6.07 -2.46 18.46
CA VAL A 165 6.33 -1.06 18.07
C VAL A 165 7.59 -0.98 17.20
N GLU A 166 8.69 -1.57 17.65
CA GLU A 166 9.95 -1.59 16.91
C GLU A 166 9.83 -2.34 15.57
N ASN A 167 9.13 -3.48 15.55
CA ASN A 167 8.87 -4.22 14.31
C ASN A 167 8.10 -3.36 13.28
N MET A 168 7.10 -2.60 13.71
CA MET A 168 6.35 -1.71 12.83
C MET A 168 7.21 -0.54 12.33
N ILE A 169 8.07 0.06 13.18
CA ILE A 169 9.04 1.08 12.76
C ILE A 169 10.03 0.53 11.74
N ASN A 170 10.54 -0.69 11.95
CA ASN A 170 11.42 -1.36 10.99
C ASN A 170 10.72 -1.61 9.65
N ASN A 171 9.43 -1.95 9.65
CA ASN A 171 8.65 -2.08 8.43
C ASN A 171 8.48 -0.74 7.69
N PHE A 172 8.25 0.36 8.41
CA PHE A 172 8.20 1.70 7.79
C PHE A 172 9.54 2.12 7.19
N ALA A 173 10.65 1.89 7.91
CA ALA A 173 12.00 2.11 7.40
C ALA A 173 12.29 1.24 6.16
N TYR A 174 11.82 -0.02 6.16
CA TYR A 174 11.90 -0.91 5.00
C TYR A 174 11.16 -0.32 3.78
N MET A 175 9.93 0.16 3.95
CA MET A 175 9.16 0.78 2.87
C MET A 175 9.81 2.06 2.35
N LEU A 176 10.34 2.90 3.23
CA LEU A 176 11.13 4.09 2.84
C LEU A 176 12.34 3.73 1.99
N ASN A 177 13.06 2.67 2.37
CA ASN A 177 14.23 2.22 1.62
C ASN A 177 13.86 1.61 0.27
N LYS A 178 12.75 0.86 0.20
CA LYS A 178 12.35 0.10 -0.98
C LYS A 178 11.53 0.91 -2.00
N TYR A 179 10.60 1.73 -1.53
CA TYR A 179 9.63 2.46 -2.34
C TYR A 179 9.86 3.98 -2.33
N GLY A 180 10.83 4.47 -1.55
CA GLY A 180 11.17 5.89 -1.44
C GLY A 180 10.23 6.70 -0.54
N HIS A 181 9.14 6.12 -0.07
CA HIS A 181 8.17 6.71 0.84
C HIS A 181 7.39 5.63 1.58
N ILE A 182 6.62 6.02 2.60
CA ILE A 182 5.65 5.13 3.25
C ILE A 182 4.32 5.26 2.49
N PRO A 183 3.83 4.22 1.81
CA PRO A 183 2.53 4.27 1.15
C PRO A 183 1.39 4.34 2.18
N ASN A 184 0.19 4.74 1.76
CA ASN A 184 -1.02 4.80 2.61
C ASN A 184 -1.20 3.49 3.42
N GLY A 185 -1.02 2.33 2.76
CA GLY A 185 -0.78 1.04 3.40
C GLY A 185 0.08 0.13 2.54
N ASN A 186 0.45 -1.06 3.03
CA ASN A 186 1.35 -1.98 2.30
C ASN A 186 0.65 -2.74 1.15
N ARG A 187 0.03 -2.01 0.22
CA ARG A 187 -0.61 -2.55 -0.99
C ARG A 187 -0.08 -1.87 -2.25
N THR A 188 0.01 -2.61 -3.37
CA THR A 188 0.51 -2.07 -4.64
C THR A 188 -0.30 -0.87 -5.11
N TYR A 189 -1.62 -0.89 -4.94
CA TYR A 189 -2.53 0.22 -5.28
C TYR A 189 -2.48 1.42 -4.32
N TYR A 190 -1.62 1.37 -3.29
CA TYR A 190 -1.31 2.51 -2.42
C TYR A 190 0.07 3.11 -2.67
N LEU A 191 0.90 2.55 -3.56
CA LEU A 191 2.24 3.09 -3.87
C LEU A 191 2.22 4.47 -4.55
N SER A 192 1.05 4.94 -4.98
CA SER A 192 0.90 6.25 -5.63
C SER A 192 0.75 7.40 -4.63
N ARG A 193 0.51 7.12 -3.34
CA ARG A 193 0.31 8.14 -2.29
C ARG A 193 0.79 7.69 -0.92
N SER A 194 1.12 8.68 -0.09
CA SER A 194 1.36 8.50 1.34
C SER A 194 0.11 8.86 2.17
N GLN A 195 0.32 9.00 3.48
CA GLN A 195 -0.63 9.45 4.49
C GLN A 195 0.05 10.53 5.35
N PRO A 196 -0.61 11.13 6.36
CA PRO A 196 0.04 12.11 7.24
C PRO A 196 1.41 11.60 7.78
N PRO A 197 2.51 12.35 7.60
CA PRO A 197 3.85 11.88 7.94
C PRO A 197 4.09 11.94 9.45
N LEU A 198 3.93 10.79 10.11
CA LEU A 198 4.08 10.62 11.56
C LEU A 198 5.28 9.75 11.96
N PHE A 199 6.16 9.36 11.02
CA PHE A 199 7.29 8.47 11.30
C PHE A 199 8.25 9.07 12.33
N SER A 200 8.51 10.39 12.30
CA SER A 200 9.29 11.05 13.35
C SER A 200 8.68 10.86 14.74
N MET A 201 7.36 10.98 14.87
CA MET A 201 6.66 10.76 16.14
C MET A 201 6.73 9.30 16.58
N MET A 202 6.68 8.35 15.64
CA MET A 202 6.90 6.93 15.95
C MET A 202 8.32 6.68 16.48
N LEU A 203 9.33 7.38 15.96
CA LEU A 203 10.70 7.30 16.47
C LEU A 203 10.82 7.89 17.88
N ASP A 204 10.11 8.98 18.19
CA ASP A 204 10.07 9.55 19.54
C ASP A 204 9.56 8.50 20.56
N LEU A 205 8.49 7.76 20.23
CA LEU A 205 7.97 6.67 21.07
C LEU A 205 9.01 5.59 21.34
N LEU A 206 9.77 5.18 20.31
CA LEU A 206 10.83 4.18 20.50
C LEU A 206 12.01 4.75 21.29
N ALA A 207 12.33 6.03 21.10
CA ALA A 207 13.41 6.73 21.80
C ALA A 207 13.12 6.91 23.30
N GLU A 208 11.86 7.10 23.71
CA GLU A 208 11.48 7.10 25.14
C GLU A 208 11.93 5.81 25.85
N LYS A 209 11.91 4.68 25.13
CA LYS A 209 12.32 3.38 25.67
C LYS A 209 13.81 3.07 25.49
N LYS A 210 14.37 3.39 24.32
CA LYS A 210 15.73 2.96 23.90
C LYS A 210 16.79 4.07 23.93
N GLY A 211 16.39 5.31 24.20
CA GLY A 211 17.23 6.49 24.19
C GLY A 211 17.47 7.06 22.79
N ASN A 212 18.18 8.19 22.75
CA ASN A 212 18.34 9.01 21.54
C ASN A 212 19.17 8.37 20.42
N SER A 213 19.81 7.22 20.64
CA SER A 213 20.50 6.46 19.59
C SER A 213 19.55 5.99 18.48
N VAL A 214 18.24 5.88 18.79
CA VAL A 214 17.17 5.60 17.81
C VAL A 214 17.20 6.60 16.65
N TYR A 215 17.34 7.89 16.92
CA TYR A 215 17.33 8.90 15.85
C TYR A 215 18.51 8.72 14.88
N ALA A 216 19.69 8.36 15.39
CA ALA A 216 20.85 8.06 14.56
C ALA A 216 20.65 6.78 13.73
N LEU A 217 20.05 5.74 14.33
CA LEU A 217 19.76 4.47 13.66
C LEU A 217 18.80 4.65 12.47
N TYR A 218 17.78 5.50 12.62
CA TYR A 218 16.74 5.71 11.59
C TYR A 218 16.91 7.01 10.80
N GLN A 219 18.02 7.75 10.98
CA GLN A 219 18.27 9.05 10.33
C GLN A 219 18.06 9.00 8.81
N ASN A 220 18.60 7.95 8.16
CA ASN A 220 18.48 7.79 6.71
C ASN A 220 17.02 7.59 6.26
N ALA A 221 16.22 6.86 7.04
CA ALA A 221 14.81 6.66 6.75
C ALA A 221 14.02 7.97 6.91
N LEU A 222 14.27 8.71 8.00
CA LEU A 222 13.63 10.01 8.24
C LEU A 222 13.97 11.04 7.14
N LEU A 223 15.24 11.09 6.70
CA LEU A 223 15.65 11.96 5.60
C LEU A 223 15.01 11.58 4.27
N LYS A 224 14.85 10.27 3.99
CA LYS A 224 14.12 9.79 2.81
C LYS A 224 12.67 10.26 2.82
N GLU A 225 11.99 10.18 3.95
CA GLU A 225 10.61 10.67 4.07
C GLU A 225 10.55 12.18 3.81
N TYR A 226 11.41 12.96 4.47
CA TYR A 226 11.47 14.41 4.27
C TYR A 226 11.69 14.76 2.78
N ASN A 227 12.63 14.08 2.14
CA ASN A 227 12.93 14.30 0.72
C ASN A 227 11.76 13.93 -0.19
N TYR A 228 10.95 12.94 0.15
CA TYR A 228 9.74 12.62 -0.61
C TYR A 228 8.72 13.77 -0.57
N PHE A 229 8.41 14.30 0.61
CA PHE A 229 7.46 15.43 0.73
C PHE A 229 8.02 16.73 0.16
N MET A 230 9.34 16.92 0.18
CA MET A 230 10.02 18.09 -0.38
C MET A 230 10.45 17.94 -1.84
N ASP A 231 10.13 16.82 -2.48
CA ASP A 231 10.43 16.60 -3.88
C ASP A 231 9.63 17.59 -4.76
N ARG A 232 10.37 18.36 -5.57
CA ARG A 232 9.82 19.35 -6.49
C ARG A 232 9.64 18.79 -7.90
N SER A 233 9.87 17.50 -8.10
CA SER A 233 9.59 16.84 -9.37
C SER A 233 8.11 16.93 -9.74
N ALA A 234 7.83 16.88 -11.04
CA ALA A 234 6.45 16.92 -11.54
C ALA A 234 5.61 15.71 -11.13
N ASN A 235 6.22 14.65 -10.59
CA ASN A 235 5.51 13.42 -10.25
C ASN A 235 4.87 13.50 -8.85
N THR A 236 5.59 13.99 -7.85
CA THR A 236 5.12 14.03 -6.45
C THR A 236 4.26 15.25 -6.11
N LYS A 237 4.55 16.43 -6.67
CA LYS A 237 3.74 17.67 -6.56
C LYS A 237 3.26 18.03 -5.13
N HIS A 238 3.98 17.58 -4.11
CA HIS A 238 3.69 17.87 -2.71
C HIS A 238 4.05 19.31 -2.36
N VAL A 239 5.13 19.85 -2.93
CA VAL A 239 5.60 21.20 -2.64
C VAL A 239 4.74 22.27 -3.32
N VAL A 240 4.33 23.27 -2.55
CA VAL A 240 3.60 24.47 -3.00
C VAL A 240 4.38 25.71 -2.57
N GLN A 241 4.66 26.60 -3.51
CA GLN A 241 5.20 27.93 -3.21
C GLN A 241 4.06 28.94 -3.15
N MET A 242 3.97 29.64 -2.03
CA MET A 242 2.97 30.67 -1.77
C MET A 242 3.39 32.02 -2.39
N PRO A 243 2.47 32.99 -2.58
CA PRO A 243 2.80 34.28 -3.19
C PRO A 243 3.85 35.11 -2.45
N ASP A 244 4.01 34.90 -1.14
CA ASP A 244 5.01 35.53 -0.28
C ASP A 244 6.40 34.83 -0.36
N GLY A 245 6.52 33.75 -1.14
CA GLY A 245 7.73 32.94 -1.26
C GLY A 245 7.82 31.79 -0.27
N SER A 246 6.89 31.65 0.67
CA SER A 246 6.85 30.54 1.64
C SER A 246 6.66 29.20 0.93
N ILE A 247 7.29 28.15 1.45
CA ILE A 247 7.19 26.79 0.93
C ILE A 247 6.37 25.94 1.90
N LEU A 248 5.29 25.35 1.40
CA LEU A 248 4.40 24.46 2.14
C LEU A 248 4.24 23.13 1.40
N ASN A 249 3.62 22.16 2.06
CA ASN A 249 3.26 20.88 1.45
C ASN A 249 1.73 20.72 1.33
N ARG A 250 1.31 19.90 0.37
CA ARG A 250 -0.07 19.42 0.22
C ARG A 250 -0.08 17.90 0.00
N TYR A 251 -1.22 17.28 0.29
CA TYR A 251 -1.46 15.91 -0.14
C TYR A 251 -1.57 15.82 -1.66
N TRP A 252 -0.96 14.79 -2.22
CA TRP A 252 -0.95 14.52 -3.65
C TRP A 252 -0.87 13.03 -3.90
N ASP A 253 -1.68 12.54 -4.83
CA ASP A 253 -1.58 11.19 -5.38
C ASP A 253 -1.04 11.29 -6.81
N GLN A 254 -0.07 10.44 -7.14
CA GLN A 254 0.60 10.41 -8.43
C GLN A 254 -0.21 9.69 -9.52
N ASP A 255 -1.17 8.86 -9.14
CA ASP A 255 -2.08 8.16 -10.05
C ASP A 255 -3.30 9.04 -10.35
N THR A 256 -3.73 9.02 -11.60
CA THR A 256 -4.91 9.76 -12.08
C THR A 256 -6.03 8.82 -12.52
N ARG A 257 -5.87 7.51 -12.31
CA ARG A 257 -6.88 6.49 -12.61
C ARG A 257 -7.86 6.33 -11.44
N PRO A 258 -9.03 5.71 -11.62
CA PRO A 258 -9.90 5.36 -10.50
C PRO A 258 -9.16 4.48 -9.50
N ARG A 259 -9.36 4.70 -8.19
CA ARG A 259 -8.77 3.86 -7.14
C ARG A 259 -9.19 2.42 -7.31
N GLN A 260 -8.26 1.49 -7.25
CA GLN A 260 -8.55 0.09 -7.51
C GLN A 260 -9.49 -0.49 -6.45
N GLU A 261 -9.32 -0.08 -5.18
CA GLU A 261 -10.14 -0.46 -4.03
C GLU A 261 -11.51 0.25 -3.96
N SER A 262 -11.79 1.16 -4.89
CA SER A 262 -13.06 1.93 -4.97
C SER A 262 -13.42 2.25 -6.44
N PHE A 263 -13.13 1.30 -7.33
CA PHE A 263 -13.09 1.54 -8.77
C PHE A 263 -14.45 1.97 -9.33
N VAL A 264 -15.53 1.30 -8.93
CA VAL A 264 -16.90 1.63 -9.33
C VAL A 264 -17.30 3.01 -8.82
N GLN A 265 -17.00 3.31 -7.55
CA GLN A 265 -17.38 4.56 -6.91
C GLN A 265 -16.70 5.73 -7.62
N ASP A 266 -15.39 5.62 -7.84
CA ASP A 266 -14.61 6.65 -8.52
C ASP A 266 -15.07 6.81 -9.98
N SER A 267 -15.26 5.70 -10.71
CA SER A 267 -15.70 5.72 -12.11
C SER A 267 -17.08 6.36 -12.28
N THR A 268 -18.03 6.02 -11.40
CA THR A 268 -19.38 6.61 -11.40
C THR A 268 -19.32 8.10 -11.08
N THR A 269 -18.58 8.47 -10.03
CA THR A 269 -18.41 9.88 -9.63
C THR A 269 -17.84 10.71 -10.78
N ALA A 270 -16.83 10.22 -11.49
CA ALA A 270 -16.23 10.94 -12.61
C ALA A 270 -17.17 11.12 -13.81
N ILE A 271 -18.10 10.18 -14.05
CA ILE A 271 -19.14 10.30 -15.08
C ILE A 271 -20.12 11.41 -14.69
N ASP A 272 -20.58 11.44 -13.44
CA ASP A 272 -21.51 12.46 -12.94
C ASP A 272 -20.90 13.86 -13.03
N TYR A 273 -19.60 14.00 -12.75
CA TYR A 273 -18.87 15.27 -12.89
C TYR A 273 -18.58 15.68 -14.35
N LYS A 274 -18.49 14.71 -15.28
CA LYS A 274 -18.34 15.04 -16.70
C LYS A 274 -19.59 15.72 -17.25
N ALA A 275 -20.76 15.38 -16.71
CA ALA A 275 -22.01 16.05 -17.03
C ALA A 275 -22.04 17.52 -16.56
N THR A 276 -21.13 17.93 -15.66
CA THR A 276 -21.04 19.28 -15.08
C THR A 276 -19.81 20.08 -15.54
N ALA A 277 -19.21 19.71 -16.68
CA ALA A 277 -18.13 20.42 -17.38
C ALA A 277 -16.70 20.38 -16.78
N GLN A 278 -16.43 19.53 -15.77
CA GLN A 278 -15.08 19.33 -15.22
C GLN A 278 -14.42 18.04 -15.77
N CYS A 279 -13.11 18.07 -16.02
CA CYS A 279 -12.35 16.93 -16.55
C CYS A 279 -12.20 15.78 -15.52
N CYS A 280 -12.51 14.53 -15.91
CA CYS A 280 -12.46 13.33 -15.06
C CYS A 280 -11.12 13.13 -14.32
N ILE A 281 -10.00 13.50 -14.95
CA ILE A 281 -8.65 13.42 -14.34
C ILE A 281 -8.56 14.26 -13.06
N LYS A 282 -9.18 15.45 -13.05
CA LYS A 282 -9.20 16.32 -11.86
C LYS A 282 -10.03 15.71 -10.74
N THR A 283 -11.12 15.02 -11.07
CA THR A 283 -11.98 14.34 -10.10
C THR A 283 -11.26 13.18 -9.42
N TYR A 284 -10.63 12.29 -10.19
CA TYR A 284 -9.86 11.18 -9.62
C TYR A 284 -8.73 11.67 -8.70
N ALA A 285 -7.99 12.69 -9.14
CA ALA A 285 -6.93 13.29 -8.34
C ALA A 285 -7.43 13.99 -7.07
N LEU A 286 -8.71 14.39 -6.96
CA LEU A 286 -9.27 14.96 -5.74
C LEU A 286 -9.72 13.88 -4.76
N VAL A 287 -10.38 12.84 -5.25
CA VAL A 287 -10.86 11.73 -4.42
C VAL A 287 -9.68 10.97 -3.81
N GLN A 288 -8.60 10.76 -4.57
CA GLN A 288 -7.39 10.11 -4.07
C GLN A 288 -6.63 10.92 -3.02
N LYS A 289 -6.75 12.25 -3.00
CA LYS A 289 -6.12 13.09 -1.97
C LYS A 289 -6.85 13.08 -0.64
N ALA A 290 -8.13 12.73 -0.65
CA ALA A 290 -9.00 12.76 0.52
C ALA A 290 -9.02 11.43 1.29
N ALA A 291 -8.40 10.37 0.76
CA ALA A 291 -8.47 8.98 1.25
C ALA A 291 -7.09 8.39 1.54
#